data_AF-A0A6C0IVP8-F1
#
_entry.id   AF-A0A6C0IVP8-F1
#
_cell.length_a   1.000
_cell.length_b   1.000
_cell.length_c   1.000
_cell.angle_alpha   90.00
_cell.angle_beta   90.00
_cell.angle_gamma   90.00
#
_symmetry.space_group_name_H-M   'P 1'
#
loop_
_entity.id
_entity.type
_entity.pdbx_description
1 polymer ?
#
loop_
_entity_poly.entity_id
_entity_poly.type
_entity_poly.pdbx_seq_one_letter_code
_entity_poly.pdbx_strand_id
1 'polypeptide(L)' 'MLERLSQSQFEQILNMVIIYKQVHPNKDVYLNERCVKEAINYMQIAGKELQNRGVNLNQSMD' A
#
# COMPACT_ATOMS: atom_id res chain seq x y z
N MET A 1 13.51 13.47 -5.75
CA MET A 1 12.53 12.41 -6.09
C MET A 1 11.18 12.95 -6.54
N LEU A 2 10.71 14.10 -6.04
CA LEU A 2 9.38 14.62 -6.38
C LEU A 2 9.29 15.37 -7.73
N GLU A 3 10.39 15.98 -8.21
CA GLU A 3 10.40 16.78 -9.44
C GLU A 3 10.22 15.99 -10.74
N ARG A 4 10.23 14.65 -10.67
CA ARG A 4 10.11 13.76 -11.85
C ARG A 4 8.83 12.92 -11.84
N LEU A 5 7.91 13.20 -10.92
CA LEU A 5 6.63 12.51 -10.87
C LEU A 5 5.66 13.19 -11.83
N SER A 6 4.98 12.40 -12.65
CA SER A 6 3.76 12.90 -13.28
C SER A 6 2.70 13.16 -12.20
N GLN A 7 1.72 14.01 -12.52
CA GLN A 7 0.58 14.27 -11.64
C GLN A 7 -0.09 12.96 -11.18
N SER A 8 -0.28 12.01 -12.08
CA SER A 8 -0.88 10.71 -11.77
C SER A 8 -0.04 9.88 -10.78
N GLN A 9 1.28 9.90 -10.91
CA GLN A 9 2.16 9.19 -9.97
C GLN A 9 2.12 9.83 -8.59
N PHE A 10 2.05 11.17 -8.52
CA PHE A 10 1.90 11.89 -7.26
C PHE A 10 0.57 11.55 -6.57
N GLU A 11 -0.54 11.54 -7.30
CA GLU A 11 -1.86 11.14 -6.79
C GLU A 11 -1.88 9.70 -6.29
N GLN A 12 -1.23 8.77 -7.01
CA GLN A 12 -1.08 7.40 -6.56
C GLN A 12 -0.33 7.32 -5.23
N ILE A 13 0.78 8.06 -5.08
CA ILE A 13 1.54 8.12 -3.82
C ILE A 13 0.65 8.65 -2.69
N LEU A 14 -0.13 9.71 -2.92
CA LEU A 14 -1.06 10.25 -1.92
C LEU A 14 -2.08 9.20 -1.48
N ASN A 15 -2.71 8.50 -2.44
CA ASN A 15 -3.67 7.45 -2.14
C ASN A 15 -3.04 6.33 -1.30
N MET A 16 -1.81 5.93 -1.61
CA MET A 16 -1.12 4.91 -0.83
C MET A 16 -0.89 5.34 0.61
N VAL A 17 -0.43 6.58 0.81
CA VAL A 17 -0.16 7.15 2.13
C VAL A 17 -1.44 7.31 2.95
N ILE A 18 -2.55 7.73 2.32
CA ILE A 18 -3.87 7.84 2.97
C ILE A 18 -4.34 6.48 3.48
N ILE A 19 -4.31 5.45 2.63
CA ILE A 19 -4.70 4.10 3.02
C ILE A 19 -3.81 3.59 4.15
N TYR A 20 -2.49 3.82 4.07
CA TYR A 20 -1.55 3.42 5.11
C TYR A 20 -1.84 4.09 6.46
N LYS A 21 -2.28 5.36 6.49
CA LYS A 21 -2.73 6.02 7.72
C LYS A 21 -4.05 5.42 8.25
N GLN A 22 -5.00 5.13 7.37
CA GLN A 22 -6.29 4.55 7.76
C GLN A 22 -6.14 3.19 8.46
N VAL A 23 -5.23 2.34 7.97
CA VAL A 23 -4.96 1.04 8.59
C VAL A 23 -4.01 1.10 9.80
N HIS A 24 -3.36 2.25 10.04
CA HIS A 24 -2.50 2.51 11.21
C HIS A 24 -2.94 3.79 11.93
N PRO A 25 -4.14 3.83 12.55
CA PRO A 25 -4.73 5.06 13.08
C PRO A 25 -3.84 5.74 14.13
N ASN A 26 -3.09 4.96 14.90
CA ASN A 26 -2.22 5.45 15.98
C ASN A 26 -0.82 5.88 15.53
N LYS A 27 -0.48 5.72 14.24
CA LYS A 27 0.82 6.11 13.70
C LYS A 27 0.72 7.48 13.04
N ASP A 28 1.66 8.38 13.34
CA ASP A 28 1.78 9.61 12.57
C ASP A 28 2.40 9.32 11.21
N VAL A 29 1.66 9.66 10.16
CA VAL A 29 2.03 9.41 8.78
C VAL A 29 2.11 10.76 8.07
N TYR A 30 3.29 11.06 7.54
CA TYR A 30 3.58 12.34 6.87
C TYR A 30 3.89 12.10 5.40
N LEU A 31 3.72 13.14 4.58
CA LEU A 31 4.15 13.09 3.18
C LEU A 31 5.67 13.29 3.08
N ASN A 32 6.41 12.24 3.43
CA ASN A 32 7.87 12.18 3.31
C ASN A 32 8.33 10.83 2.78
N GLU A 33 9.59 10.77 2.34
CA GLU A 33 10.15 9.57 1.70
C GLU A 33 10.04 8.31 2.58
N ARG A 34 10.24 8.46 3.89
CA ARG A 34 10.15 7.35 4.85
C ARG A 34 8.75 6.74 4.85
N CYS A 35 7.72 7.54 5.09
CA CYS A 35 6.34 7.07 5.19
C CYS A 35 5.81 6.56 3.85
N VAL A 36 6.24 7.15 2.72
CA VAL A 36 5.91 6.64 1.38
C VAL A 36 6.48 5.24 1.16
N LYS A 37 7.76 5.01 1.52
CA LYS A 37 8.37 3.66 1.40
C LYS A 37 7.68 2.63 2.29
N GLU A 38 7.31 3.01 3.52
CA GLU A 38 6.54 2.15 4.41
C GLU A 38 5.17 1.77 3.83
N ALA A 39 4.45 2.75 3.26
CA ALA A 39 3.16 2.52 2.62
C ALA A 39 3.27 1.57 1.42
N ILE A 40 4.26 1.78 0.55
CA ILE A 40 4.52 0.90 -0.61
C ILE A 40 4.82 -0.52 -0.15
N ASN A 41 5.73 -0.69 0.82
CA ASN A 41 6.08 -2.01 1.35
C ASN A 41 4.87 -2.72 1.97
N TYR A 42 4.05 -1.99 2.74
CA TYR A 42 2.83 -2.52 3.34
C TYR A 42 1.86 -3.03 2.26
N MET A 43 1.63 -2.24 1.21
CA MET A 43 0.73 -2.62 0.13
C MET A 43 1.22 -3.84 -0.66
N GLN A 44 2.53 -3.95 -0.89
CA GLN A 44 3.12 -5.13 -1.55
C GLN A 44 2.92 -6.41 -0.71
N ILE A 45 3.08 -6.32 0.62
CA ILE A 45 2.87 -7.45 1.52
C ILE A 45 1.38 -7.80 1.59
N ALA A 46 0.51 -6.81 1.80
CA ALA A 46 -0.94 -7.01 1.87
C ALA A 46 -1.49 -7.64 0.58
N GLY A 47 -1.01 -7.18 -0.59
CA GLY A 47 -1.39 -7.77 -1.88
C GLY A 47 -0.96 -9.22 -2.03
N LYS A 48 0.27 -9.57 -1.60
CA LYS A 48 0.77 -10.96 -1.60
C LYS A 48 -0.05 -11.87 -0.68
N GLU A 49 -0.38 -11.40 0.53
CA GLU A 49 -1.22 -12.13 1.47
C GLU A 49 -2.62 -12.41 0.92
N LEU A 50 -3.24 -11.42 0.27
CA LEU A 50 -4.54 -11.59 -0.38
C LEU A 50 -4.48 -12.58 -1.53
N GLN A 51 -3.44 -12.53 -2.36
CA GLN A 51 -3.22 -13.50 -3.43
C GLN A 51 -3.09 -14.93 -2.88
N ASN A 52 -2.27 -15.12 -1.84
CA ASN A 52 -2.07 -16.42 -1.21
C ASN A 52 -3.36 -16.97 -0.58
N ARG A 53 -4.21 -16.11 -0.03
CA ARG A 53 -5.53 -16.50 0.51
C ARG A 53 -6.55 -16.81 -0.59
N GLY A 54 -6.54 -16.08 -1.70
CA GLY A 54 -7.41 -16.33 -2.85
C GLY A 54 -7.09 -17.63 -3.60
N VAL A 55 -5.83 -18.06 -3.60
CA VAL A 55 -5.43 -19.38 -4.16
C VAL A 55 -5.92 -20.54 -3.28
N ASN A 56 -5.99 -20.35 -1.95
CA ASN A 56 -6.41 -21.41 -1.02
C ASN A 56 -7.94 -21.68 -0.99
N LEU A 57 -8.78 -20.74 -1.44
CA LEU A 57 -10.24 -20.94 -1.46
C LEU A 57 -10.73 -21.77 -2.66
N ASN A 58 -9.91 -21.92 -3.71
CA ASN A 58 -10.21 -22.73 -4.88
C ASN A 58 -9.77 -24.21 -4.74
N GLN A 59 -9.28 -24.62 -3.56
CA GLN A 59 -8.89 -26.00 -3.26
C GLN A 59 -9.79 -26.68 -2.21
N SER A 60 -10.93 -26.08 -1.85
CA SER A 60 -11.91 -26.65 -0.91
C SER A 60 -13.23 -27.06 -1.57
N MET A 61 -13.28 -27.10 -2.90
CA MET A 61 -14.39 -27.66 -3.66
C MET A 61 -13.87 -28.86 -4.46
N ASP A 62 -13.60 -29.96 -3.76
CA ASP A 62 -13.56 -31.33 -4.30
C ASP A 62 -13.98 -32.29 -3.18
#